data_AF-A0A8B7V450-F1
#
_entry.id   AF-A0A8B7V450-F1
#
_cell.length_a   1.000
_cell.length_b   1.000
_cell.length_c   1.000
_cell.angle_alpha   90.00
_cell.angle_beta   90.00
_cell.angle_gamma   90.00
#
_symmetry.space_group_name_H-M   'P 1'
#
loop_
_entity.id
_entity.type
_entity.pdbx_description
1 polymer ?
#
loop_
_entity_poly.entity_id
_entity_poly.type
_entity_poly.pdbx_seq_one_letter_code
_entity_poly.pdbx_strand_id
1 'polypeptide(L)'
;MACAGLLAVCLLQPSAPESPRLPAPAPAPAAGPAGHALFQDVFRRADKNDDGKLSFEEFQSYFADGVLSPGELRDLFSGIDGHPTDNLETEKLCDYFSKHLGVYRPVLAALESLNRAVLNAMDTTKLEYEQASKVDQFVTRFLLRETVSQLQALQSSLEGASDTLEAQARGLRSDEENVEVKSRPRGSRRAGRRALRSVSRSPTWSPGSADIGRSSEAEMQWRLQVNRLQELIDQLDCKAPRLEPLHEEDLVKSPNSHILMAQRQVQVAEEALQDFHRALCCYVDFTGAQSQCLHVSAQKMLNNASFTLYEFWQDEASWRRHQQSPCSKAFQRILIDHLRTPDTLTTVFFPASWWIMNNN
;
A
#
# COMPACT_ATOMS: atom_id res chain seq x y z
N MET A 1 8.33 -5.61 -3.49
CA MET A 1 9.54 -5.94 -2.69
C MET A 1 10.67 -5.02 -3.12
N ALA A 2 10.64 -3.76 -2.71
CA ALA A 2 11.73 -2.83 -2.94
C ALA A 2 12.05 -2.14 -1.61
N CYS A 3 13.34 -2.21 -1.24
CA CYS A 3 14.01 -1.42 -0.21
C CYS A 3 13.68 -1.73 1.27
N ALA A 4 14.09 -2.90 1.75
CA ALA A 4 14.30 -3.14 3.19
C ALA A 4 15.65 -3.82 3.52
N GLY A 5 16.64 -3.77 2.62
CA GLY A 5 17.81 -4.66 2.72
C GLY A 5 19.18 -4.08 2.39
N LEU A 6 19.45 -2.78 2.62
CA LEU A 6 20.78 -2.19 2.37
C LEU A 6 21.25 -1.25 3.50
N LEU A 7 21.31 -1.78 4.72
CA LEU A 7 22.09 -1.16 5.82
C LEU A 7 23.03 -2.17 6.49
N ALA A 8 23.66 -3.04 5.70
CA ALA A 8 24.72 -3.90 6.21
C ALA A 8 25.84 -4.05 5.18
N VAL A 9 27.06 -3.84 5.68
CA VAL A 9 28.37 -4.22 5.12
C VAL A 9 28.99 -3.27 4.08
N CYS A 10 29.96 -2.47 4.54
CA CYS A 10 31.37 -2.53 4.08
C CYS A 10 32.19 -1.32 4.62
N LEU A 11 32.85 -1.53 5.76
CA LEU A 11 34.13 -0.88 6.06
C LEU A 11 35.23 -1.69 5.35
N LEU A 12 36.03 -1.06 4.49
CA LEU A 12 37.48 -1.25 4.27
C LEU A 12 37.94 -0.56 2.96
N GLN A 13 38.89 0.37 3.09
CA GLN A 13 39.61 1.20 2.08
C GLN A 13 40.53 0.36 1.14
N PRO A 14 41.13 0.88 0.01
CA PRO A 14 41.91 2.14 -0.09
C PRO A 14 41.83 2.93 -1.44
N SER A 15 42.74 3.91 -1.58
CA SER A 15 42.70 5.18 -2.34
C SER A 15 43.42 5.26 -3.72
N ALA A 16 43.05 6.30 -4.50
CA ALA A 16 43.76 7.04 -5.60
C ALA A 16 43.74 6.44 -7.04
N PRO A 17 43.93 7.23 -8.15
CA PRO A 17 44.44 8.61 -8.27
C PRO A 17 43.61 9.63 -9.10
N GLU A 18 44.11 10.86 -9.14
CA GLU A 18 43.51 12.13 -9.58
C GLU A 18 43.86 12.53 -11.04
N SER A 19 42.94 13.18 -11.77
CA SER A 19 43.21 14.16 -12.87
C SER A 19 41.90 14.60 -13.58
N PRO A 20 41.85 15.70 -14.35
CA PRO A 20 42.32 17.06 -14.10
C PRO A 20 41.16 18.09 -14.03
N ARG A 21 41.39 19.20 -13.33
CA ARG A 21 40.43 20.29 -13.08
C ARG A 21 40.08 21.09 -14.34
N LEU A 22 38.79 21.33 -14.57
CA LEU A 22 38.25 22.37 -15.43
C LEU A 22 37.63 23.51 -14.58
N PRO A 23 37.54 24.75 -15.09
CA PRO A 23 37.48 25.95 -14.26
C PRO A 23 36.14 26.12 -13.55
N ALA A 24 36.21 26.52 -12.28
CA ALA A 24 35.04 26.76 -11.43
C ALA A 24 34.20 27.95 -11.93
N PRO A 25 32.86 27.85 -11.92
CA PRO A 25 32.00 29.02 -11.93
C PRO A 25 32.04 29.72 -10.56
N ALA A 26 31.77 31.01 -10.57
CA ALA A 26 31.80 31.95 -9.44
C ALA A 26 31.05 31.45 -8.17
N PRO A 27 31.44 31.92 -6.97
CA PRO A 27 30.94 31.39 -5.71
C PRO A 27 29.46 31.73 -5.51
N ALA A 28 28.64 30.70 -5.31
CA ALA A 28 27.31 30.83 -4.72
C ALA A 28 27.42 31.38 -3.28
N PRO A 29 26.40 32.10 -2.76
CA PRO A 29 26.46 32.69 -1.43
C PRO A 29 26.73 31.61 -0.38
N ALA A 30 27.49 31.99 0.64
CA ALA A 30 28.10 31.12 1.65
C ALA A 30 27.18 29.95 2.06
N ALA A 31 27.68 28.73 1.84
CA ALA A 31 27.04 27.51 2.30
C ALA A 31 26.86 27.57 3.82
N GLY A 32 25.63 27.82 4.26
CA GLY A 32 25.23 27.58 5.64
C GLY A 32 25.43 26.09 5.99
N PRO A 33 25.44 25.74 7.28
CA PRO A 33 25.53 24.35 7.73
C PRO A 33 24.52 23.46 6.97
N ALA A 34 24.99 22.30 6.48
CA ALA A 34 24.17 21.36 5.73
C ALA A 34 22.87 21.03 6.49
N GLY A 35 21.74 21.11 5.79
CA GLY A 35 20.38 21.00 6.30
C GLY A 35 19.64 22.34 6.42
N HIS A 36 20.35 23.48 6.53
CA HIS A 36 19.71 24.78 6.79
C HIS A 36 18.89 25.33 5.62
N ALA A 37 19.23 25.01 4.37
CA ALA A 37 18.51 25.51 3.20
C ALA A 37 17.10 24.90 3.07
N LEU A 38 16.93 23.62 3.44
CA LEU A 38 15.62 22.96 3.50
C LEU A 38 14.75 23.55 4.61
N PHE A 39 15.34 23.97 5.73
CA PHE A 39 14.61 24.62 6.82
C PHE A 39 14.09 26.00 6.45
N GLN A 40 14.91 26.81 5.80
CA GLN A 40 14.45 28.12 5.31
C GLN A 40 13.27 27.98 4.35
N ASP A 41 13.19 26.89 3.58
CA ASP A 41 12.04 26.58 2.73
C ASP A 41 10.79 26.14 3.51
N VAL A 42 10.95 25.43 4.64
CA VAL A 42 9.86 25.14 5.58
C VAL A 42 9.26 26.44 6.12
N PHE A 43 10.10 27.39 6.55
CA PHE A 43 9.61 28.64 7.14
C PHE A 43 9.07 29.61 6.09
N ARG A 44 9.61 29.62 4.86
CA ARG A 44 8.96 30.29 3.72
C ARG A 44 7.58 29.72 3.40
N ARG A 45 7.34 28.42 3.60
CA ARG A 45 6.00 27.82 3.41
C ARG A 45 5.03 28.17 4.54
N ALA A 46 5.55 28.52 5.71
CA ALA A 46 4.75 28.98 6.84
C ALA A 46 4.40 30.47 6.74
N ASP A 47 5.30 31.27 6.14
CA ASP A 47 5.14 32.69 5.86
C ASP A 47 4.20 32.86 4.64
N LYS A 48 2.92 33.17 4.88
CA LYS A 48 1.92 33.20 3.79
C LYS A 48 1.91 34.53 3.05
N ASN A 49 2.43 35.59 3.65
CA ASN A 49 2.44 36.92 3.09
C ASN A 49 3.83 37.33 2.53
N ASP A 50 4.83 36.44 2.64
CA ASP A 50 6.22 36.60 2.20
C ASP A 50 6.90 37.85 2.81
N ASP A 51 6.51 38.25 4.02
CA ASP A 51 7.06 39.43 4.70
C ASP A 51 8.38 39.16 5.45
N GLY A 52 8.81 37.90 5.49
CA GLY A 52 10.03 37.42 6.13
C GLY A 52 9.88 37.14 7.62
N LYS A 53 8.68 37.30 8.18
CA LYS A 53 8.34 37.07 9.58
C LYS A 53 7.08 36.21 9.68
N LEU A 54 6.90 35.56 10.82
CA LEU A 54 5.72 34.74 11.09
C LEU A 54 4.89 35.39 12.20
N SER A 55 3.66 35.76 11.88
CA SER A 55 2.67 36.09 12.91
C SER A 55 2.31 34.84 13.72
N PHE A 56 1.76 35.03 14.93
CA PHE A 56 1.28 33.89 15.72
C PHE A 56 0.21 33.06 14.99
N GLU A 57 -0.64 33.69 14.18
CA GLU A 57 -1.68 32.99 13.42
C GLU A 57 -1.08 32.09 12.32
N GLU A 58 -0.04 32.56 11.62
CA GLU A 58 0.69 31.76 10.63
C GLU A 58 1.45 30.62 11.30
N PHE A 59 2.12 30.91 12.42
CA PHE A 59 2.81 29.92 13.22
C PHE A 59 1.84 28.84 13.73
N GLN A 60 0.70 29.23 14.28
CA GLN A 60 -0.30 28.29 14.75
C GLN A 60 -0.90 27.48 13.60
N SER A 61 -1.20 28.10 12.46
CA SER A 61 -1.74 27.40 11.30
C SER A 61 -0.78 26.36 10.72
N TYR A 62 0.53 26.58 10.84
CA TYR A 62 1.54 25.69 10.26
C TYR A 62 2.04 24.62 11.23
N PHE A 63 2.21 24.98 12.51
CA PHE A 63 2.82 24.10 13.53
C PHE A 63 1.80 23.41 14.44
N ALA A 64 0.50 23.68 14.31
CA ALA A 64 -0.51 22.95 15.07
C ALA A 64 -0.55 21.48 14.66
N ASP A 65 -0.08 20.60 15.55
CA ASP A 65 -0.09 19.14 15.42
C ASP A 65 -1.32 18.48 16.09
N GLY A 66 -2.13 19.29 16.79
CA GLY A 66 -3.26 18.83 17.58
C GLY A 66 -2.88 18.12 18.88
N VAL A 67 -1.59 18.11 19.23
CA VAL A 67 -1.04 17.56 20.48
C VAL A 67 -0.76 18.70 21.47
N LEU A 68 -0.14 19.78 20.98
CA LEU A 68 0.07 21.00 21.77
C LEU A 68 -1.20 21.84 21.83
N SER A 69 -1.54 22.32 23.03
CA SER A 69 -2.62 23.29 23.21
C SER A 69 -2.23 24.65 22.64
N PRO A 70 -3.21 25.50 22.26
CA PRO A 70 -2.92 26.86 21.78
C PRO A 70 -2.11 27.72 22.76
N GLY A 71 -2.19 27.43 24.06
CA GLY A 71 -1.39 28.07 25.11
C GLY A 71 0.07 27.63 25.06
N GLU A 72 0.32 26.32 25.05
CA GLU A 72 1.68 25.75 24.96
C GLU A 72 2.39 26.17 23.65
N LEU A 73 1.64 26.27 22.56
CA LEU A 73 2.15 26.72 21.26
C LEU A 73 2.49 28.22 21.26
N ARG A 74 1.76 29.03 22.06
CA ARG A 74 2.07 30.45 22.31
C ARG A 74 3.27 30.65 23.23
N ASP A 75 3.44 29.77 24.22
CA ASP A 75 4.62 29.76 25.07
C ASP A 75 5.87 29.39 24.25
N LEU A 76 5.75 28.45 23.31
CA LEU A 76 6.82 28.14 22.36
C LEU A 76 7.15 29.34 21.45
N PHE A 77 6.13 29.98 20.87
CA PHE A 77 6.32 31.16 20.01
C PHE A 77 7.05 32.30 20.73
N SER A 78 6.62 32.63 21.94
CA SER A 78 7.24 33.69 22.76
C SER A 78 8.63 33.29 23.29
N GLY A 79 8.84 32.00 23.59
CA GLY A 79 10.13 31.46 24.03
C GLY A 79 11.22 31.50 22.96
N ILE A 80 10.85 31.42 21.68
CA ILE A 80 11.80 31.48 20.55
C ILE A 80 12.22 32.93 20.25
N ASP A 81 11.29 33.89 20.30
CA ASP A 81 11.57 35.27 19.96
C ASP A 81 12.34 36.03 21.05
N GLY A 82 12.18 35.61 22.31
CA GLY A 82 12.83 36.20 23.49
C GLY A 82 12.30 37.58 23.88
N HIS A 83 11.41 38.16 23.08
CA HIS A 83 10.73 39.44 23.29
C HIS A 83 9.24 39.31 22.96
N PRO A 84 8.36 40.14 23.55
CA PRO A 84 6.93 40.16 23.25
C PRO A 84 6.66 40.93 21.94
N THR A 85 7.27 40.50 20.85
CA THR A 85 6.96 40.98 19.51
C THR A 85 5.88 40.06 18.90
N ASP A 86 4.89 40.65 18.22
CA ASP A 86 3.78 39.88 17.61
C ASP A 86 4.24 38.97 16.45
N ASN A 87 5.47 39.18 15.95
CA ASN A 87 6.00 38.53 14.77
C ASN A 87 7.38 37.92 15.05
N LEU A 88 7.55 36.66 14.67
CA LEU A 88 8.76 35.88 14.83
C LEU A 88 9.62 35.92 13.57
N GLU A 89 10.88 36.36 13.72
CA GLU A 89 11.83 36.37 12.60
C GLU A 89 12.19 34.94 12.18
N THR A 90 12.09 34.66 10.88
CA THR A 90 12.37 33.34 10.29
C THR A 90 13.81 32.87 10.55
N GLU A 91 14.77 33.80 10.69
CA GLU A 91 16.17 33.49 11.06
C GLU A 91 16.29 32.97 12.49
N LYS A 92 15.63 33.60 13.48
CA LYS A 92 15.62 33.12 14.87
C LYS A 92 14.97 31.75 15.00
N LEU A 93 13.90 31.53 14.22
CA LEU A 93 13.23 30.25 14.14
C LEU A 93 14.14 29.16 13.57
N CYS A 94 14.89 29.48 12.51
CA CYS A 94 15.93 28.60 11.98
C CYS A 94 16.97 28.25 13.03
N ASP A 95 17.46 29.24 13.79
CA ASP A 95 18.48 29.03 14.83
C ASP A 95 17.98 28.14 15.97
N TYR A 96 16.72 28.31 16.38
CA TYR A 96 16.08 27.47 17.38
C TYR A 96 15.99 26.02 16.89
N PHE A 97 15.36 25.78 15.74
CA PHE A 97 15.19 24.42 15.25
C PHE A 97 16.53 23.74 14.92
N SER A 98 17.53 24.49 14.44
CA SER A 98 18.89 23.97 14.16
C SER A 98 19.58 23.37 15.40
N LYS A 99 19.21 23.84 16.60
CA LYS A 99 19.66 23.28 17.89
C LYS A 99 18.85 22.06 18.32
N HIS A 100 17.60 21.94 17.85
CA HIS A 100 16.64 20.90 18.23
C HIS A 100 16.45 19.78 17.19
N LEU A 101 17.20 19.78 16.08
CA LEU A 101 17.07 18.76 15.02
C LEU A 101 17.37 17.32 15.47
N GLY A 102 18.23 17.16 16.48
CA GLY A 102 18.61 15.84 17.00
C GLY A 102 18.98 14.84 15.90
N VAL A 103 18.35 13.66 15.94
CA VAL A 103 18.57 12.54 15.01
C VAL A 103 18.14 12.83 13.56
N TYR A 104 17.35 13.89 13.33
CA TYR A 104 16.88 14.26 11.98
C TYR A 104 17.89 15.14 11.23
N ARG A 105 18.92 15.68 11.90
CA ARG A 105 19.99 16.44 11.24
C ARG A 105 20.63 15.70 10.05
N PRO A 106 21.12 14.44 10.20
CA PRO A 106 21.67 13.69 9.07
C PRO A 106 20.62 13.36 7.99
N VAL A 107 19.35 13.18 8.36
CA VAL A 107 18.25 12.92 7.40
C VAL A 107 18.07 14.13 6.47
N LEU A 108 18.03 15.33 7.04
CA LEU A 108 17.82 16.56 6.28
C LEU A 108 19.04 16.94 5.45
N ALA A 109 20.26 16.69 5.95
CA ALA A 109 21.47 16.82 5.14
C ALA A 109 21.49 15.85 3.95
N ALA A 110 21.03 14.60 4.13
CA ALA A 110 20.91 13.63 3.05
C ALA A 110 19.86 14.06 2.01
N LEU A 111 18.71 14.59 2.45
CA LEU A 111 17.68 15.14 1.57
C LEU A 111 18.19 16.34 0.76
N GLU A 112 19.00 17.21 1.36
CA GLU A 112 19.63 18.32 0.64
C GLU A 112 20.60 17.82 -0.43
N SER A 113 21.43 16.82 -0.08
CA SER A 113 22.35 16.18 -1.01
C SER A 113 21.62 15.50 -2.16
N LEU A 114 20.51 14.81 -1.86
CA LEU A 114 19.66 14.17 -2.86
C LEU A 114 19.05 15.20 -3.80
N ASN A 115 18.51 16.30 -3.27
CA ASN A 115 17.92 17.35 -4.08
C ASN A 115 18.96 17.97 -5.03
N ARG A 116 20.17 18.26 -4.54
CA ARG A 116 21.29 18.70 -5.41
C ARG A 116 21.63 17.68 -6.50
N ALA A 117 21.70 16.39 -6.15
CA ALA A 117 22.02 15.34 -7.11
C ALA A 117 20.95 15.20 -8.20
N VAL A 118 19.67 15.25 -7.83
CA VAL A 118 18.54 15.20 -8.77
C VAL A 118 18.55 16.41 -9.69
N LEU A 119 18.71 17.62 -9.15
CA LEU A 119 18.78 18.84 -9.97
C LEU A 119 19.94 18.81 -10.96
N ASN A 120 21.14 18.43 -10.51
CA ASN A 120 22.30 18.28 -11.39
C ASN A 120 22.06 17.23 -12.49
N ALA A 121 21.45 16.08 -12.15
CA ALA A 121 21.10 15.06 -13.13
C ALA A 121 20.05 15.57 -14.14
N MET A 122 19.07 16.36 -13.69
CA MET A 122 18.07 16.98 -14.56
C MET A 122 18.69 18.01 -15.51
N ASP A 123 19.59 18.87 -15.02
CA ASP A 123 20.27 19.86 -15.87
C ASP A 123 21.17 19.18 -16.91
N THR A 124 21.91 18.14 -16.51
CA THR A 124 22.76 17.35 -17.41
C THR A 124 21.93 16.66 -18.48
N THR A 125 20.87 15.95 -18.05
CA THR A 125 20.01 15.22 -18.98
C THR A 125 19.26 16.15 -19.92
N LYS A 126 18.83 17.33 -19.46
CA LYS A 126 18.18 18.33 -20.33
C LYS A 126 19.07 18.77 -21.50
N LEU A 127 20.36 18.95 -21.29
CA LEU A 127 21.30 19.38 -22.33
C LEU A 127 21.60 18.27 -23.35
N GLU A 128 21.70 17.03 -22.88
CA GLU A 128 22.16 15.90 -23.70
C GLU A 128 21.00 15.12 -24.36
N TYR A 129 19.78 15.20 -23.82
CA TYR A 129 18.66 14.33 -24.20
C TYR A 129 18.29 14.41 -25.69
N GLU A 130 18.20 15.60 -26.26
CA GLU A 130 17.81 15.77 -27.67
C GLU A 130 18.86 15.21 -28.65
N GLN A 131 20.13 15.23 -28.25
CA GLN A 131 21.26 14.76 -29.06
C GLN A 131 21.60 13.28 -28.80
N ALA A 132 21.06 12.69 -27.74
CA ALA A 132 21.33 11.32 -27.35
C ALA A 132 20.63 10.28 -28.25
N SER A 133 21.10 9.03 -28.20
CA SER A 133 20.50 7.93 -28.96
C SER A 133 19.10 7.60 -28.45
N LYS A 134 18.29 6.87 -29.24
CA LYS A 134 16.95 6.42 -28.80
C LYS A 134 16.99 5.52 -27.58
N VAL A 135 18.08 4.75 -27.41
CA VAL A 135 18.29 3.90 -26.24
C VAL A 135 18.62 4.77 -25.02
N ASP A 136 19.52 5.75 -25.17
CA ASP A 136 19.89 6.64 -24.06
C ASP A 136 18.70 7.50 -23.62
N GLN A 137 17.92 8.04 -24.56
CA GLN A 137 16.65 8.74 -24.25
C GLN A 137 15.65 7.85 -23.51
N PHE A 138 15.61 6.55 -23.81
CA PHE A 138 14.81 5.60 -23.03
C PHE A 138 15.38 5.40 -21.63
N VAL A 139 16.69 5.18 -21.49
CA VAL A 139 17.37 5.02 -20.20
C VAL A 139 17.15 6.24 -19.31
N THR A 140 17.29 7.46 -19.84
CA THR A 140 17.03 8.69 -19.10
C THR A 140 15.58 8.75 -18.59
N ARG A 141 14.58 8.48 -19.44
CA ARG A 141 13.16 8.47 -19.02
C ARG A 141 12.87 7.39 -17.98
N PHE A 142 13.48 6.21 -18.14
CA PHE A 142 13.37 5.12 -17.19
C PHE A 142 13.97 5.50 -15.83
N LEU A 143 15.20 6.01 -15.79
CA LEU A 143 15.88 6.40 -14.55
C LEU A 143 15.17 7.56 -13.84
N LEU A 144 14.63 8.53 -14.57
CA LEU A 144 13.81 9.59 -13.98
C LEU A 144 12.54 9.02 -13.35
N ARG A 145 11.83 8.14 -14.06
CA ARG A 145 10.63 7.48 -13.53
C ARG A 145 10.95 6.63 -12.29
N GLU A 146 12.06 5.90 -12.32
CA GLU A 146 12.50 5.08 -11.20
C GLU A 146 12.88 5.94 -9.99
N THR A 147 13.58 7.05 -10.20
CA THR A 147 13.92 8.01 -9.13
C THR A 147 12.66 8.54 -8.44
N VAL A 148 11.61 8.89 -9.20
CA VAL A 148 10.31 9.27 -8.65
C VAL A 148 9.69 8.14 -7.83
N SER A 149 9.73 6.91 -8.34
CA SER A 149 9.18 5.75 -7.63
C SER A 149 9.89 5.50 -6.30
N GLN A 150 11.21 5.65 -6.25
CA GLN A 150 12.00 5.48 -5.03
C GLN A 150 11.72 6.57 -4.00
N LEU A 151 11.59 7.83 -4.45
CA LEU A 151 11.19 8.95 -3.59
C LEU A 151 9.79 8.74 -2.99
N GLN A 152 8.84 8.24 -3.79
CA GLN A 152 7.49 7.96 -3.32
C GLN A 152 7.46 6.83 -2.28
N ALA A 153 8.26 5.78 -2.47
CA ALA A 153 8.38 4.71 -1.47
C ALA A 153 8.95 5.22 -0.14
N LEU A 154 9.95 6.11 -0.19
CA LEU A 154 10.51 6.76 0.99
C LEU A 154 9.47 7.65 1.69
N GLN A 155 8.68 8.41 0.92
CA GLN A 155 7.60 9.24 1.43
C GLN A 155 6.57 8.38 2.19
N SER A 156 6.07 7.29 1.60
CA SER A 156 5.08 6.43 2.26
C SER A 156 5.61 5.80 3.56
N SER A 157 6.90 5.45 3.61
CA SER A 157 7.52 4.96 4.84
C SER A 157 7.60 6.03 5.93
N LEU A 158 7.87 7.29 5.55
CA LEU A 158 7.92 8.42 6.48
C LEU A 158 6.52 8.81 6.97
N GLU A 159 5.52 8.79 6.10
CA GLU A 159 4.11 9.02 6.44
C GLU A 159 3.63 8.00 7.47
N GLY A 160 3.88 6.70 7.24
CA GLY A 160 3.51 5.66 8.21
C GLY A 160 4.22 5.83 9.56
N ALA A 161 5.49 6.26 9.57
CA ALA A 161 6.19 6.57 10.82
C ALA A 161 5.58 7.80 11.51
N SER A 162 5.25 8.85 10.77
CA SER A 162 4.58 10.06 11.28
C SER A 162 3.25 9.74 11.93
N ASP A 163 2.39 8.96 11.26
CA ASP A 163 1.07 8.56 11.76
C ASP A 163 1.18 7.80 13.08
N THR A 164 2.17 6.90 13.20
CA THR A 164 2.40 6.16 14.45
C THR A 164 2.85 7.07 15.60
N LEU A 165 3.68 8.08 15.32
CA LEU A 165 4.13 9.05 16.33
C LEU A 165 2.97 9.95 16.77
N GLU A 166 2.14 10.41 15.84
CA GLU A 166 0.93 11.20 16.16
C GLU A 166 -0.07 10.39 16.99
N ALA A 167 -0.29 9.11 16.65
CA ALA A 167 -1.20 8.23 17.40
C ALA A 167 -0.70 7.99 18.83
N GLN A 168 0.61 7.78 19.02
CA GLN A 168 1.22 7.66 20.35
C GLN A 168 1.07 8.94 21.17
N ALA A 169 1.30 10.10 20.57
CA ALA A 169 1.19 11.39 21.24
C ALA A 169 -0.25 11.69 21.70
N ARG A 170 -1.26 11.30 20.91
CA ARG A 170 -2.68 11.45 21.29
C ARG A 170 -3.15 10.42 22.33
N GLY A 171 -2.58 9.21 22.33
CA GLY A 171 -2.92 8.14 23.28
C GLY A 171 -2.52 8.44 24.74
N LEU A 172 -1.36 9.07 24.94
CA LEU A 172 -0.83 9.39 26.28
C LEU A 172 -1.73 10.32 27.11
N ARG A 173 -2.49 11.22 26.46
CA ARG A 173 -3.44 12.14 27.13
C ARG A 173 -4.73 11.45 27.59
N SER A 174 -5.19 10.40 26.90
CA SER A 174 -6.42 9.68 27.31
C SER A 174 -6.25 8.84 28.57
N ASP A 175 -5.04 8.35 28.84
CA ASP A 175 -4.75 7.53 30.02
C ASP A 175 -4.58 8.36 31.30
N GLU A 176 -4.12 9.62 31.21
CA GLU A 176 -4.01 10.51 32.37
C GLU A 176 -5.37 10.98 32.91
N GLU A 177 -6.40 11.07 32.07
CA GLU A 177 -7.75 11.50 32.49
C GLU A 177 -8.54 10.40 33.24
N ASN A 178 -8.13 9.13 33.15
CA ASN A 178 -8.92 7.99 33.66
C ASN A 178 -8.46 7.45 35.03
N VAL A 179 -7.35 7.93 35.59
CA VAL A 179 -6.74 7.36 36.82
C VAL A 179 -7.37 7.89 38.12
N GLU A 180 -8.18 8.95 38.08
CA GLU A 180 -8.58 9.65 39.32
C GLU A 180 -9.86 9.13 40.03
N VAL A 181 -10.60 8.14 39.49
CA VAL A 181 -11.94 7.82 40.03
C VAL A 181 -12.21 6.31 40.18
N LYS A 182 -11.76 5.73 41.30
CA LYS A 182 -12.60 5.00 42.31
C LYS A 182 -11.88 3.89 43.07
N SER A 183 -11.66 4.16 44.35
CA SER A 183 -11.51 3.19 45.43
C SER A 183 -12.82 2.42 45.74
N ARG A 184 -12.71 1.09 45.79
CA ARG A 184 -13.48 0.01 46.49
C ARG A 184 -14.31 0.40 47.76
N PRO A 185 -15.09 -0.52 48.43
CA PRO A 185 -15.67 -1.84 48.05
C PRO A 185 -17.07 -2.23 48.67
N ARG A 186 -17.55 -3.45 48.31
CA ARG A 186 -18.23 -4.50 49.15
C ARG A 186 -19.76 -4.55 49.35
N GLY A 187 -20.31 -5.77 49.19
CA GLY A 187 -21.48 -6.33 49.90
C GLY A 187 -22.52 -7.00 48.98
N SER A 188 -22.55 -8.33 48.78
CA SER A 188 -23.12 -9.40 49.63
C SER A 188 -24.60 -9.78 49.35
N ARG A 189 -24.78 -10.99 48.79
CA ARG A 189 -25.73 -12.07 49.15
C ARG A 189 -27.22 -12.05 48.68
N ARG A 190 -27.55 -13.18 48.00
CA ARG A 190 -28.64 -14.19 48.24
C ARG A 190 -29.91 -14.20 47.35
N ALA A 191 -30.08 -15.37 46.69
CA ALA A 191 -31.27 -16.24 46.53
C ALA A 191 -32.56 -15.66 45.93
N GLY A 192 -33.34 -16.31 45.05
CA GLY A 192 -33.34 -17.64 44.42
C GLY A 192 -34.73 -17.93 43.82
N ARG A 193 -34.84 -19.00 43.01
CA ARG A 193 -36.03 -19.77 42.55
C ARG A 193 -36.72 -19.42 41.20
N ARG A 194 -36.45 -20.30 40.22
CA ARG A 194 -37.32 -21.14 39.35
C ARG A 194 -38.69 -20.64 38.82
N ALA A 195 -38.84 -20.68 37.47
CA ALA A 195 -39.81 -21.45 36.63
C ALA A 195 -40.14 -20.66 35.33
N LEU A 196 -39.69 -21.04 34.12
CA LEU A 196 -40.17 -22.04 33.13
C LEU A 196 -41.35 -21.58 32.22
N ARG A 197 -41.11 -21.70 30.89
CA ARG A 197 -42.00 -21.61 29.69
C ARG A 197 -42.39 -20.20 29.23
N SER A 198 -42.48 -19.84 27.95
CA SER A 198 -42.25 -20.50 26.64
C SER A 198 -42.47 -19.46 25.51
N VAL A 199 -41.75 -19.62 24.39
CA VAL A 199 -42.17 -19.29 23.00
C VAL A 199 -42.27 -17.80 22.59
N SER A 200 -41.23 -17.41 21.84
CA SER A 200 -41.15 -16.54 20.65
C SER A 200 -42.24 -15.50 20.38
N ARG A 201 -41.80 -14.24 20.29
CA ARG A 201 -42.00 -13.32 19.15
C ARG A 201 -41.02 -12.16 19.29
N SER A 202 -40.38 -11.79 18.19
CA SER A 202 -39.57 -10.58 18.00
C SER A 202 -40.31 -9.35 18.55
N PRO A 203 -39.59 -8.33 19.05
CA PRO A 203 -39.58 -7.09 18.26
C PRO A 203 -38.32 -6.22 18.39
N THR A 204 -38.00 -5.55 17.28
CA THR A 204 -37.93 -4.09 17.17
C THR A 204 -37.35 -3.35 18.37
N TRP A 205 -36.15 -2.81 18.18
CA TRP A 205 -35.54 -1.85 19.08
C TRP A 205 -36.36 -0.55 19.10
N SER A 206 -36.95 -0.25 20.26
CA SER A 206 -37.27 1.11 20.69
C SER A 206 -36.37 1.48 21.87
N PRO A 207 -35.83 2.71 21.91
CA PRO A 207 -34.90 3.14 22.94
C PRO A 207 -35.67 3.64 24.16
N GLY A 208 -35.47 3.00 25.31
CA GLY A 208 -36.17 3.38 26.53
C GLY A 208 -35.63 2.69 27.76
N SER A 209 -34.73 3.40 28.44
CA SER A 209 -34.49 3.35 29.89
C SER A 209 -33.84 2.11 30.52
N ALA A 210 -32.66 2.39 31.09
CA ALA A 210 -32.02 1.74 32.24
C ALA A 210 -31.56 0.28 32.09
N ASP A 211 -30.29 0.09 31.71
CA ASP A 211 -29.55 -1.13 32.05
C ASP A 211 -28.04 -0.84 32.17
N ILE A 212 -27.60 -0.42 33.36
CA ILE A 212 -26.18 -0.33 33.75
C ILE A 212 -25.54 -1.74 33.87
N GLY A 213 -26.32 -2.83 33.73
CA GLY A 213 -25.85 -4.22 33.74
C GLY A 213 -25.59 -4.85 32.37
N ARG A 214 -26.12 -4.32 31.26
CA ARG A 214 -25.93 -4.90 29.90
C ARG A 214 -24.66 -4.43 29.19
N SER A 215 -24.02 -3.37 29.70
CA SER A 215 -22.78 -2.83 29.11
C SER A 215 -21.67 -3.88 29.10
N SER A 216 -21.54 -4.69 30.16
CA SER A 216 -20.46 -5.69 30.27
C SER A 216 -20.61 -6.85 29.29
N GLU A 217 -21.83 -7.31 29.01
CA GLU A 217 -22.05 -8.38 28.04
C GLU A 217 -21.86 -7.86 26.61
N ALA A 218 -22.38 -6.67 26.30
CA ALA A 218 -22.13 -6.02 25.02
C ALA A 218 -20.63 -5.81 24.79
N GLU A 219 -19.92 -5.31 25.80
CA GLU A 219 -18.46 -5.09 25.75
C GLU A 219 -17.68 -6.41 25.60
N MET A 220 -18.12 -7.49 26.23
CA MET A 220 -17.53 -8.81 26.08
C MET A 220 -17.79 -9.41 24.68
N GLN A 221 -18.99 -9.18 24.12
CA GLN A 221 -19.30 -9.54 22.72
C GLN A 221 -18.48 -8.70 21.73
N TRP A 222 -18.28 -7.41 22.00
CA TRP A 222 -17.40 -6.56 21.21
C TRP A 222 -15.94 -7.03 21.27
N ARG A 223 -15.42 -7.35 22.46
CA ARG A 223 -14.07 -7.91 22.62
C ARG A 223 -13.89 -9.22 21.86
N LEU A 224 -14.88 -10.11 21.89
CA LEU A 224 -14.86 -11.36 21.10
C LEU A 224 -14.85 -11.06 19.59
N GLN A 225 -15.60 -10.07 19.15
CA GLN A 225 -15.65 -9.68 17.74
C GLN A 225 -14.34 -9.01 17.29
N VAL A 226 -13.73 -8.18 18.13
CA VAL A 226 -12.40 -7.60 17.87
C VAL A 226 -11.34 -8.70 17.80
N ASN A 227 -11.36 -9.67 18.73
CA ASN A 227 -10.42 -10.80 18.69
C ASN A 227 -10.61 -11.67 17.44
N ARG A 228 -11.86 -11.93 17.04
CA ARG A 228 -12.15 -12.65 15.80
C ARG A 228 -11.68 -11.88 14.56
N LEU A 229 -11.85 -10.56 14.54
CA LEU A 229 -11.35 -9.72 13.45
C LEU A 229 -9.83 -9.70 13.44
N GLN A 230 -9.17 -9.68 14.60
CA GLN A 230 -7.71 -9.81 14.70
C GLN A 230 -7.23 -11.14 14.14
N GLU A 231 -7.89 -12.26 14.47
CA GLU A 231 -7.55 -13.56 13.89
C GLU A 231 -7.76 -13.60 12.36
N LEU A 232 -8.78 -12.93 11.84
CA LEU A 232 -9.01 -12.83 10.40
C LEU A 232 -7.98 -11.93 9.71
N ILE A 233 -7.57 -10.84 10.36
CA ILE A 233 -6.50 -9.96 9.88
C ILE A 233 -5.18 -10.73 9.89
N ASP A 234 -4.84 -11.42 10.99
CA ASP A 234 -3.64 -12.25 11.08
C ASP A 234 -3.64 -13.35 10.00
N GLN A 235 -4.80 -13.96 9.69
CA GLN A 235 -4.95 -14.92 8.59
C GLN A 235 -4.78 -14.27 7.20
N LEU A 236 -5.18 -13.00 7.03
CA LEU A 236 -5.03 -12.27 5.77
C LEU A 236 -3.60 -11.74 5.59
N ASP A 237 -2.97 -11.26 6.67
CA ASP A 237 -1.57 -10.82 6.70
C ASP A 237 -0.61 -12.01 6.54
N CYS A 238 -0.96 -13.19 7.08
CA CYS A 238 -0.27 -14.45 6.77
C CYS A 238 -0.49 -14.93 5.32
N LYS A 239 -1.44 -14.34 4.60
CA LYS A 239 -1.74 -14.60 3.18
C LYS A 239 -1.22 -13.49 2.25
N ALA A 240 -0.29 -12.65 2.69
CA ALA A 240 0.63 -12.04 1.72
C ALA A 240 1.34 -13.19 0.97
N PRO A 241 1.36 -13.23 -0.37
CA PRO A 241 1.99 -14.32 -1.11
C PRO A 241 3.48 -14.30 -0.77
N ARG A 242 3.88 -15.14 0.18
CA ARG A 242 5.28 -15.47 0.39
C ARG A 242 5.67 -16.23 -0.86
N LEU A 243 6.40 -15.55 -1.75
CA LEU A 243 7.10 -16.23 -2.83
C LEU A 243 8.01 -17.24 -2.13
N GLU A 244 7.66 -18.53 -2.22
CA GLU A 244 8.55 -19.58 -1.76
C GLU A 244 9.90 -19.36 -2.46
N PRO A 245 11.03 -19.55 -1.74
CA PRO A 245 12.34 -19.50 -2.37
C PRO A 245 12.35 -20.36 -3.62
N LEU A 246 12.94 -19.86 -4.71
CA LEU A 246 13.05 -20.56 -5.99
C LEU A 246 13.60 -21.98 -5.76
N HIS A 247 12.72 -22.99 -5.78
CA HIS A 247 13.12 -24.38 -5.72
C HIS A 247 13.39 -24.81 -7.16
N GLU A 248 14.68 -24.83 -7.55
CA GLU A 248 15.08 -25.54 -8.77
C GLU A 248 14.80 -27.02 -8.53
N GLU A 249 13.77 -27.55 -9.21
CA GLU A 249 13.37 -28.95 -9.06
C GLU A 249 14.51 -29.86 -9.57
N ASP A 250 15.17 -30.56 -8.65
CA ASP A 250 16.13 -31.63 -8.95
C ASP A 250 15.45 -32.73 -9.78
N LEU A 251 16.13 -33.14 -10.87
CA LEU A 251 15.65 -34.07 -11.89
C LEU A 251 14.99 -35.37 -11.35
N VAL A 252 13.67 -35.46 -11.58
CA VAL A 252 12.81 -36.61 -11.97
C VAL A 252 12.77 -37.86 -11.08
N LYS A 253 11.64 -38.09 -10.39
CA LYS A 253 11.09 -39.44 -10.08
C LYS A 253 9.54 -39.49 -9.98
N SER A 254 8.84 -39.14 -11.06
CA SER A 254 7.47 -39.56 -11.39
C SER A 254 7.19 -39.08 -12.82
N PRO A 255 6.36 -39.74 -13.67
CA PRO A 255 6.02 -39.15 -14.96
C PRO A 255 5.37 -37.79 -14.73
N ASN A 256 6.13 -36.74 -15.02
CA ASN A 256 5.76 -35.36 -15.30
C ASN A 256 4.27 -35.08 -15.12
N SER A 257 3.83 -34.94 -13.86
CA SER A 257 2.48 -34.52 -13.55
C SER A 257 2.43 -33.02 -13.80
N HIS A 258 2.18 -32.64 -15.05
CA HIS A 258 1.94 -31.27 -15.44
C HIS A 258 0.46 -31.05 -15.66
N ILE A 259 -0.07 -29.95 -15.16
CA ILE A 259 -1.38 -29.46 -15.53
C ILE A 259 -1.27 -28.63 -16.80
N LEU A 260 -2.35 -28.61 -17.59
CA LEU A 260 -2.45 -27.78 -18.79
C LEU A 260 -3.41 -26.62 -18.52
N MET A 261 -2.98 -25.40 -18.79
CA MET A 261 -3.88 -24.24 -18.92
C MET A 261 -4.11 -23.94 -20.39
N ALA A 262 -5.37 -23.88 -20.81
CA ALA A 262 -5.78 -23.34 -22.09
C ALA A 262 -6.46 -21.98 -21.87
N GLN A 263 -5.89 -20.93 -22.45
CA GLN A 263 -6.46 -19.58 -22.45
C GLN A 263 -6.95 -19.25 -23.86
N ARG A 264 -8.24 -18.94 -23.98
CA ARG A 264 -8.89 -18.56 -25.23
C ARG A 264 -9.39 -17.12 -25.15
N GLN A 265 -8.90 -16.28 -26.05
CA GLN A 265 -9.33 -14.89 -26.19
C GLN A 265 -10.23 -14.73 -27.40
N VAL A 266 -11.36 -14.05 -27.22
CA VAL A 266 -12.40 -13.94 -28.25
C VAL A 266 -12.95 -12.52 -28.35
N GLN A 267 -13.32 -12.11 -29.57
CA GLN A 267 -14.02 -10.85 -29.86
C GLN A 267 -15.34 -11.15 -30.55
N VAL A 268 -16.45 -10.92 -29.86
CA VAL A 268 -17.79 -11.31 -30.27
C VAL A 268 -18.46 -10.15 -31.03
N ALA A 269 -19.28 -10.46 -32.04
CA ALA A 269 -20.11 -9.48 -32.71
C ALA A 269 -21.19 -8.94 -31.74
N GLU A 270 -21.39 -7.63 -31.72
CA GLU A 270 -22.28 -6.96 -30.75
C GLU A 270 -23.72 -7.50 -30.80
N GLU A 271 -24.20 -7.79 -31.99
CA GLU A 271 -25.51 -8.38 -32.29
C GLU A 271 -25.67 -9.81 -31.75
N ALA A 272 -24.57 -10.53 -31.54
CA ALA A 272 -24.55 -11.93 -31.10
C ALA A 272 -24.18 -12.10 -29.62
N LEU A 273 -23.95 -11.00 -28.88
CA LEU A 273 -23.45 -11.04 -27.50
C LEU A 273 -24.35 -11.84 -26.54
N GLN A 274 -25.66 -11.67 -26.67
CA GLN A 274 -26.60 -12.33 -25.76
C GLN A 274 -26.63 -13.85 -25.98
N ASP A 275 -26.54 -14.27 -27.23
CA ASP A 275 -26.55 -15.68 -27.63
C ASP A 275 -25.21 -16.35 -27.25
N PHE A 276 -24.11 -15.66 -27.53
CA PHE A 276 -22.78 -16.06 -27.09
C PHE A 276 -22.69 -16.22 -25.57
N HIS A 277 -23.20 -15.26 -24.80
CA HIS A 277 -23.15 -15.32 -23.33
C HIS A 277 -23.92 -16.54 -22.79
N ARG A 278 -25.09 -16.87 -23.35
CA ARG A 278 -25.84 -18.07 -22.95
C ARG A 278 -25.07 -19.34 -23.28
N ALA A 279 -24.49 -19.43 -24.48
CA ALA A 279 -23.68 -20.57 -24.88
C ALA A 279 -22.41 -20.72 -24.02
N LEU A 280 -21.76 -19.61 -23.67
CA LEU A 280 -20.60 -19.57 -22.79
C LEU A 280 -20.93 -20.08 -21.39
N CYS A 281 -22.02 -19.60 -20.77
CA CYS A 281 -22.46 -20.10 -19.46
C CYS A 281 -22.67 -21.62 -19.49
N CYS A 282 -23.41 -22.12 -20.49
CA CYS A 282 -23.62 -23.56 -20.64
C CYS A 282 -22.28 -24.31 -20.79
N TYR A 283 -21.37 -23.81 -21.62
CA TYR A 283 -20.07 -24.44 -21.83
C TYR A 283 -19.25 -24.50 -20.53
N VAL A 284 -19.21 -23.41 -19.76
CA VAL A 284 -18.52 -23.33 -18.46
C VAL A 284 -19.12 -24.35 -17.49
N ASP A 285 -20.44 -24.43 -17.38
CA ASP A 285 -21.11 -25.36 -16.48
C ASP A 285 -20.82 -26.83 -16.85
N PHE A 286 -20.93 -27.18 -18.13
CA PHE A 286 -20.65 -28.54 -18.61
C PHE A 286 -19.19 -28.93 -18.50
N THR A 287 -18.28 -27.98 -18.73
CA THR A 287 -16.83 -28.21 -18.68
C THR A 287 -16.37 -28.32 -17.22
N GLY A 288 -16.90 -27.47 -16.33
CA GLY A 288 -16.59 -27.50 -14.90
C GLY A 288 -17.13 -28.75 -14.19
N ALA A 289 -18.15 -29.41 -14.74
CA ALA A 289 -18.65 -30.69 -14.23
C ALA A 289 -17.78 -31.90 -14.63
N GLN A 290 -16.77 -31.73 -15.48
CA GLN A 290 -15.90 -32.83 -15.91
C GLN A 290 -14.84 -33.15 -14.86
N SER A 291 -14.66 -34.43 -14.54
CA SER A 291 -13.71 -34.88 -13.50
C SER A 291 -12.24 -34.55 -13.79
N GLN A 292 -11.88 -34.35 -15.06
CA GLN A 292 -10.51 -34.04 -15.50
C GLN A 292 -10.27 -32.54 -15.74
N CYS A 293 -11.33 -31.73 -15.63
CA CYS A 293 -11.25 -30.27 -15.63
C CYS A 293 -11.05 -29.82 -14.18
N LEU A 294 -9.93 -29.18 -13.89
CA LEU A 294 -9.60 -28.67 -12.57
C LEU A 294 -10.33 -27.36 -12.26
N HIS A 295 -10.44 -26.49 -13.27
CA HIS A 295 -11.13 -25.22 -13.16
C HIS A 295 -11.46 -24.65 -14.53
N VAL A 296 -12.59 -23.96 -14.64
CA VAL A 296 -12.95 -23.18 -15.83
C VAL A 296 -13.54 -21.85 -15.40
N SER A 297 -13.10 -20.77 -16.04
CA SER A 297 -13.56 -19.41 -15.74
C SER A 297 -13.58 -18.57 -17.00
N ALA A 298 -14.57 -17.69 -17.12
CA ALA A 298 -14.69 -16.76 -18.22
C ALA A 298 -14.74 -15.32 -17.70
N GLN A 299 -13.87 -14.47 -18.23
CA GLN A 299 -13.74 -13.07 -17.88
C GLN A 299 -14.20 -12.19 -19.05
N LYS A 300 -15.07 -11.22 -18.76
CA LYS A 300 -15.48 -10.19 -19.71
C LYS A 300 -14.56 -8.97 -19.61
N MET A 301 -14.13 -8.43 -20.75
CA MET A 301 -13.25 -7.26 -20.84
C MET A 301 -14.05 -5.95 -20.91
N LEU A 302 -13.37 -4.81 -20.69
CA LEU A 302 -13.96 -3.46 -20.61
C LEU A 302 -14.74 -3.03 -21.86
N ASN A 303 -14.40 -3.56 -23.04
CA ASN A 303 -15.04 -3.21 -24.31
C ASN A 303 -16.38 -3.92 -24.56
N ASN A 304 -16.95 -4.58 -23.54
CA ASN A 304 -18.21 -5.33 -23.54
C ASN A 304 -18.37 -6.48 -24.55
N ALA A 305 -17.50 -6.57 -25.55
CA ALA A 305 -17.55 -7.55 -26.63
C ALA A 305 -16.32 -8.48 -26.69
N SER A 306 -15.36 -8.34 -25.78
CA SER A 306 -14.24 -9.28 -25.66
C SER A 306 -14.31 -10.09 -24.38
N PHE A 307 -13.97 -11.37 -24.51
CA PHE A 307 -13.96 -12.33 -23.41
C PHE A 307 -12.65 -13.10 -23.41
N THR A 308 -12.24 -13.55 -22.23
CA THR A 308 -11.12 -14.47 -22.05
C THR A 308 -11.58 -15.65 -21.22
N LEU A 309 -11.48 -16.84 -21.78
CA LEU A 309 -11.83 -18.11 -21.17
C LEU A 309 -10.53 -18.79 -20.73
N TYR A 310 -10.50 -19.23 -19.48
CA TYR A 310 -9.40 -19.99 -18.88
C TYR A 310 -9.91 -21.38 -18.52
N GLU A 311 -9.21 -22.40 -18.96
CA GLU A 311 -9.50 -23.79 -18.66
C GLU A 311 -8.24 -24.46 -18.12
N PHE A 312 -8.34 -25.10 -16.95
CA PHE A 312 -7.26 -25.85 -16.33
C PHE A 312 -7.60 -27.33 -16.36
N TRP A 313 -6.68 -28.14 -16.89
CA TRP A 313 -6.86 -29.56 -17.13
C TRP A 313 -5.78 -30.37 -16.43
N GLN A 314 -6.16 -31.56 -15.99
CA GLN A 314 -5.24 -32.49 -15.33
C GLN A 314 -4.02 -32.84 -16.20
N ASP A 315 -4.23 -33.00 -17.52
CA ASP A 315 -3.19 -33.26 -18.51
C ASP A 315 -3.67 -32.87 -19.94
N GLU A 316 -2.75 -32.90 -20.91
CA GLU A 316 -3.09 -32.60 -22.32
C GLU A 316 -4.07 -33.59 -22.93
N ALA A 317 -3.97 -34.89 -22.59
CA ALA A 317 -4.83 -35.90 -23.19
C ALA A 317 -6.30 -35.71 -22.79
N SER A 318 -6.56 -35.31 -21.54
CA SER A 318 -7.87 -34.90 -21.04
C SER A 318 -8.45 -33.72 -21.80
N TRP A 319 -7.66 -32.67 -22.00
CA TRP A 319 -8.09 -31.52 -22.79
C TRP A 319 -8.39 -31.89 -24.25
N ARG A 320 -7.51 -32.65 -24.91
CA ARG A 320 -7.73 -33.13 -26.28
C ARG A 320 -9.00 -33.96 -26.41
N ARG A 321 -9.29 -34.82 -25.41
CA ARG A 321 -10.53 -35.59 -25.35
C ARG A 321 -11.74 -34.68 -25.20
N HIS A 322 -11.66 -33.65 -24.34
CA HIS A 322 -12.70 -32.65 -24.19
C HIS A 322 -12.98 -31.89 -25.50
N GLN A 323 -11.95 -31.50 -26.24
CA GLN A 323 -12.11 -30.81 -27.54
C GLN A 323 -12.94 -31.62 -28.55
N GLN A 324 -12.93 -32.95 -28.44
CA GLN A 324 -13.71 -33.83 -29.31
C GLN A 324 -15.14 -34.08 -28.81
N SER A 325 -15.46 -33.65 -27.58
CA SER A 325 -16.76 -33.85 -26.95
C SER A 325 -17.88 -33.08 -27.66
N PRO A 326 -19.15 -33.53 -27.56
CA PRO A 326 -20.28 -32.82 -28.15
C PRO A 326 -20.44 -31.40 -27.60
N CYS A 327 -20.19 -31.20 -26.31
CA CYS A 327 -20.27 -29.88 -25.68
C CYS A 327 -19.24 -28.91 -26.27
N SER A 328 -17.97 -29.33 -26.36
CA SER A 328 -16.90 -28.51 -26.93
C SER A 328 -17.14 -28.21 -28.41
N LYS A 329 -17.58 -29.20 -29.20
CA LYS A 329 -17.93 -28.99 -30.61
C LYS A 329 -19.11 -28.05 -30.80
N ALA A 330 -20.12 -28.12 -29.94
CA ALA A 330 -21.24 -27.17 -29.97
C ALA A 330 -20.75 -25.75 -29.70
N PHE A 331 -19.90 -25.56 -28.69
CA PHE A 331 -19.30 -24.26 -28.39
C PHE A 331 -18.36 -23.75 -29.49
N GLN A 332 -17.59 -24.63 -30.14
CA GLN A 332 -16.76 -24.27 -31.31
C GLN A 332 -17.59 -23.74 -32.48
N ARG A 333 -18.80 -24.26 -32.71
CA ARG A 333 -19.72 -23.71 -33.73
C ARG A 333 -20.16 -22.30 -33.36
N ILE A 334 -20.52 -22.07 -32.10
CA ILE A 334 -20.86 -20.74 -31.59
C ILE A 334 -19.69 -19.76 -31.78
N LEU A 335 -18.44 -20.19 -31.55
CA LEU A 335 -17.26 -19.37 -31.81
C LEU A 335 -17.11 -19.02 -33.31
N ILE A 336 -17.37 -19.96 -34.21
CA ILE A 336 -17.32 -19.70 -35.65
C ILE A 336 -18.41 -18.70 -36.06
N ASP A 337 -19.61 -18.85 -35.50
CA ASP A 337 -20.80 -18.09 -35.93
C ASP A 337 -20.86 -16.67 -35.33
N HIS A 338 -20.21 -16.42 -34.19
CA HIS A 338 -20.43 -15.18 -33.41
C HIS A 338 -19.19 -14.31 -33.22
N LEU A 339 -18.01 -14.74 -33.67
CA LEU A 339 -16.79 -13.93 -33.52
C LEU A 339 -16.54 -13.00 -34.71
N ARG A 340 -16.09 -11.77 -34.41
CA ARG A 340 -15.65 -10.78 -35.41
C ARG A 340 -14.31 -11.15 -36.05
N THR A 341 -13.44 -11.76 -35.24
CA THR A 341 -12.10 -12.21 -35.62
C THR A 341 -11.88 -13.62 -35.09
N PRO A 342 -11.01 -14.44 -35.71
CA PRO A 342 -10.63 -15.74 -35.19
C PRO A 342 -10.19 -15.65 -33.73
N ASP A 343 -10.52 -16.67 -32.94
CA ASP A 343 -10.09 -16.74 -31.55
C ASP A 343 -8.58 -16.99 -31.45
N THR A 344 -7.98 -16.52 -30.35
CA THR A 344 -6.59 -16.79 -30.03
C THR A 344 -6.53 -17.78 -28.88
N LEU A 345 -5.97 -18.96 -29.13
CA LEU A 345 -5.82 -20.04 -28.16
C LEU A 345 -4.35 -20.19 -27.79
N THR A 346 -4.05 -20.05 -26.50
CA THR A 346 -2.71 -20.23 -25.93
C THR A 346 -2.75 -21.34 -24.90
N THR A 347 -1.74 -22.21 -24.92
CA THR A 347 -1.64 -23.35 -24.02
C THR A 347 -0.32 -23.30 -23.28
N VAL A 348 -0.36 -23.47 -21.96
CA VAL A 348 0.83 -23.44 -21.10
C VAL A 348 0.77 -24.65 -20.16
N PHE A 349 1.92 -25.30 -19.96
CA PHE A 349 2.08 -26.39 -19.02
C PHE A 349 2.66 -25.87 -17.71
N PHE A 350 2.11 -26.31 -16.59
CA PHE A 350 2.61 -25.99 -15.27
C PHE A 350 2.89 -27.28 -14.49
N PRO A 351 3.89 -27.30 -13.59
CA PRO A 351 4.02 -28.37 -12.61
C PRO A 351 2.72 -28.54 -11.81
N ALA A 352 2.23 -29.77 -11.65
CA ALA A 352 1.04 -30.02 -10.84
C ALA A 352 1.24 -29.66 -9.36
N SER A 353 2.50 -29.61 -8.91
CA SER A 353 2.87 -29.09 -7.58
C SER A 353 2.39 -27.65 -7.34
N TRP A 354 2.24 -26.84 -8.39
CA TRP A 354 1.75 -25.46 -8.28
C TRP A 354 0.23 -25.38 -8.06
N TRP A 355 -0.51 -26.46 -8.31
CA TRP A 355 -1.95 -26.53 -8.10
C TRP A 355 -2.28 -26.89 -6.65
N ILE A 356 -2.17 -25.90 -5.75
CA ILE A 356 -2.47 -26.07 -4.32
C ILE A 356 -3.96 -25.82 -4.09
N MET A 357 -4.73 -26.88 -3.85
CA MET A 357 -6.09 -26.72 -3.31
C MET A 357 -6.00 -26.50 -1.81
N ASN A 358 -6.35 -25.31 -1.33
CA ASN A 358 -6.68 -25.12 0.08
C ASN A 358 -7.94 -25.96 0.36
N ASN A 359 -7.74 -27.19 0.83
CA ASN A 359 -8.80 -27.95 1.46
C ASN A 359 -9.13 -27.23 2.77
N ASN A 360 -10.08 -26.29 2.70
CA ASN A 360 -10.68 -25.65 3.87
C ASN A 360 -11.45 -26.66 4.71
#